data_AF-A0A972CHQ9-F1
#
_entry.id   AF-A0A972CHQ9-F1
#
_cell.length_a   1.000
_cell.length_b   1.000
_cell.length_c   1.000
_cell.angle_alpha   90.00
_cell.angle_beta   90.00
_cell.angle_gamma   90.00
#
_symmetry.space_group_name_H-M   'P 1'
#
loop_
_entity.id
_entity.type
_entity.pdbx_description
1 polymer ?
#
loop_
_entity_poly.entity_id
_entity_poly.type
_entity_poly.pdbx_seq_one_letter_code
_entity_poly.pdbx_strand_id
1 'polypeptide(L)'
;PNATISSVMHIVKIRKLNRAIGETLKLLYNHRCQICGENISARYGVHIVETHQLEPFVVSFNNNADNQIIICPNHHRIIHKAKPVFDRKNLRFVYHNGIEENIVLNQHL
;
A
#
# COMPACT_ATOMS: atom_id res chain seq x y z
N PRO A 1 -19.28 20.62 45.76
CA PRO A 1 -18.73 20.88 44.41
C PRO A 1 -19.48 20.04 43.37
N ASN A 2 -20.27 20.70 42.53
CA ASN A 2 -21.09 20.02 41.52
C ASN A 2 -20.28 19.82 40.24
N ALA A 3 -20.30 18.60 39.70
CA ALA A 3 -19.73 18.32 38.39
C ALA A 3 -20.49 19.12 37.31
N THR A 4 -19.75 19.80 36.44
CA THR A 4 -20.30 20.57 35.30
C THR A 4 -19.51 20.24 34.04
N ILE A 5 -20.21 20.17 32.91
CA ILE A 5 -19.62 19.96 31.59
C ILE A 5 -19.38 21.33 30.95
N SER A 6 -18.18 21.55 30.43
CA SER A 6 -17.81 22.78 29.69
C SER A 6 -17.33 22.43 28.29
N SER A 7 -17.71 23.22 27.30
CA SER A 7 -17.23 23.12 25.92
C SER A 7 -16.16 24.18 25.66
N VAL A 8 -15.12 23.79 24.93
CA VAL A 8 -13.96 24.63 24.60
C VAL A 8 -13.59 24.45 23.13
N MET A 9 -13.28 25.55 22.43
CA MET A 9 -12.76 25.49 21.06
C MET A 9 -11.31 25.01 21.08
N HIS A 10 -11.03 23.95 20.33
CA HIS A 10 -9.68 23.43 20.13
C HIS A 10 -9.41 23.22 18.64
N ILE A 11 -8.19 23.57 18.21
CA ILE A 11 -7.66 23.18 16.90
C ILE A 11 -6.98 21.83 17.08
N VAL A 12 -7.41 20.83 16.30
CA VAL A 12 -6.83 19.48 16.31
C VAL A 12 -6.21 19.14 14.96
N LYS A 13 -5.06 18.49 14.96
CA LYS A 13 -4.45 17.90 13.75
C LYS A 13 -5.03 16.52 13.53
N ILE A 14 -5.67 16.31 12.38
CA ILE A 14 -6.23 15.02 11.97
C ILE A 14 -5.46 14.44 10.78
N ARG A 15 -5.22 13.13 10.78
CA ARG A 15 -4.66 12.41 9.63
C ARG A 15 -5.82 11.88 8.79
N LYS A 16 -5.97 12.35 7.56
CA LYS A 16 -6.96 11.84 6.60
C LYS A 16 -6.27 10.90 5.61
N LEU A 17 -6.68 9.63 5.64
CA LEU A 17 -6.26 8.63 4.67
C LEU A 17 -7.38 8.43 3.64
N ASN A 18 -7.12 8.70 2.37
CA ASN A 18 -8.05 8.43 1.29
C ASN A 18 -7.93 6.98 0.83
N ARG A 19 -8.83 6.13 1.33
CA ARG A 19 -8.89 4.71 0.96
C ARG A 19 -9.31 4.46 -0.49
N ALA A 20 -10.00 5.42 -1.12
CA ALA A 20 -10.50 5.26 -2.49
C ALA A 20 -9.37 5.10 -3.51
N ILE A 21 -8.20 5.71 -3.25
CA ILE A 21 -7.03 5.62 -4.14
C ILE A 21 -6.59 4.15 -4.29
N GLY A 22 -6.47 3.43 -3.17
CA GLY A 22 -6.08 2.01 -3.18
C GLY A 22 -7.10 1.14 -3.91
N GLU A 23 -8.40 1.38 -3.71
CA GLU A 23 -9.46 0.65 -4.41
C GLU A 23 -9.45 0.92 -5.93
N THR A 24 -9.26 2.17 -6.34
CA THR A 24 -9.10 2.51 -7.77
C THR A 24 -7.90 1.82 -8.38
N LEU A 25 -6.77 1.75 -7.67
CA LEU A 25 -5.58 1.05 -8.16
C LEU A 25 -5.80 -0.47 -8.26
N LYS A 26 -6.54 -1.09 -7.34
CA LYS A 26 -6.88 -2.52 -7.45
C LYS A 26 -7.67 -2.81 -8.73
N LEU A 27 -8.60 -1.93 -9.09
CA LEU A 27 -9.35 -2.00 -10.34
C LEU A 27 -8.43 -1.80 -11.56
N LEU A 28 -7.55 -0.80 -11.53
CA LEU A 28 -6.59 -0.50 -12.60
C LEU A 28 -5.75 -1.74 -12.99
N TYR A 29 -5.31 -2.52 -12.01
CA TYR A 29 -4.52 -3.73 -12.25
C TYR A 29 -5.35 -4.99 -12.46
N ASN A 30 -6.67 -4.87 -12.52
CA ASN A 30 -7.61 -5.99 -12.61
C ASN A 30 -7.37 -7.04 -11.52
N HIS A 31 -7.10 -6.57 -10.30
CA HIS A 31 -6.77 -7.37 -9.13
C HIS A 31 -5.58 -8.32 -9.32
N ARG A 32 -4.61 -7.93 -10.16
CA ARG A 32 -3.32 -8.64 -10.33
C ARG A 32 -2.25 -8.04 -9.43
N CYS A 33 -1.34 -8.89 -8.97
CA CYS A 33 -0.13 -8.45 -8.27
C CYS A 33 0.81 -7.72 -9.24
N GLN A 34 1.32 -6.56 -8.85
CA GLN A 34 2.27 -5.80 -9.66
C GLN A 34 3.68 -6.44 -9.73
N ILE A 35 4.00 -7.36 -8.81
CA ILE A 35 5.31 -8.05 -8.75
C ILE A 35 5.30 -9.35 -9.55
N CYS A 36 4.31 -10.23 -9.33
CA CYS A 36 4.26 -11.51 -10.06
C CYS A 36 3.28 -11.54 -11.24
N GLY A 37 2.45 -10.51 -11.42
CA GLY A 37 1.46 -10.45 -12.50
C GLY A 37 0.21 -11.31 -12.27
N GLU A 38 0.20 -12.16 -11.24
CA GLU A 38 -0.87 -13.14 -11.02
C GLU A 38 -2.11 -12.55 -10.35
N ASN A 39 -3.29 -13.07 -10.73
CA ASN A 39 -4.54 -12.94 -9.98
C ASN A 39 -4.98 -14.33 -9.50
N ILE A 40 -4.33 -14.79 -8.43
CA ILE A 40 -4.49 -16.14 -7.87
C ILE A 40 -5.95 -16.40 -7.43
N SER A 41 -6.67 -15.35 -7.03
CA SER A 41 -8.03 -15.45 -6.51
C SER A 41 -9.12 -15.47 -7.57
N ALA A 42 -8.80 -15.15 -8.84
CA ALA A 42 -9.77 -15.14 -9.94
C ALA A 42 -10.51 -16.47 -10.09
N ARG A 43 -9.81 -17.59 -9.96
CA ARG A 43 -10.40 -18.95 -10.03
C ARG A 43 -11.43 -19.26 -8.94
N TYR A 44 -11.42 -18.49 -7.85
CA TYR A 44 -12.37 -18.63 -6.74
C TYR A 44 -13.47 -17.54 -6.80
N GLY A 45 -13.48 -16.69 -7.83
CA GLY A 45 -14.46 -15.61 -7.97
C GLY A 45 -14.32 -14.49 -6.94
N VAL A 46 -13.12 -14.33 -6.33
CA VAL A 46 -12.86 -13.32 -5.30
C VAL A 46 -11.63 -12.48 -5.62
N HIS A 47 -11.46 -11.38 -4.90
CA HIS A 47 -10.33 -10.47 -5.05
C HIS A 47 -9.61 -10.31 -3.71
N ILE A 48 -8.33 -10.71 -3.67
CA ILE A 48 -7.54 -10.73 -2.43
C ILE A 48 -6.29 -9.85 -2.48
N VAL A 49 -6.08 -9.09 -3.56
CA VAL A 49 -4.92 -8.21 -3.64
C VAL A 49 -5.02 -7.08 -2.62
N GLU A 50 -3.87 -6.67 -2.12
CA GLU A 50 -3.74 -5.69 -1.05
C GLU A 50 -2.95 -4.49 -1.55
N THR A 51 -3.30 -3.31 -1.05
CA THR A 51 -2.54 -2.09 -1.28
C THR A 51 -1.45 -2.00 -0.23
N HIS A 52 -0.20 -1.91 -0.66
CA HIS A 52 0.95 -1.66 0.18
C HIS A 52 1.50 -0.26 -0.08
N GLN A 53 1.96 0.43 0.96
CA GLN A 53 2.58 1.74 0.82
C GLN A 53 4.09 1.56 0.73
N LEU A 54 4.72 2.08 -0.34
CA LEU A 54 6.16 1.95 -0.55
C LEU A 54 6.95 2.66 0.55
N GLU A 55 6.51 3.85 0.94
CA GLU A 55 6.94 4.55 2.13
C GLU A 55 5.79 4.61 3.15
N PRO A 56 5.99 4.17 4.41
CA PRO A 56 4.92 4.13 5.40
C PRO A 56 4.26 5.50 5.62
N PHE A 57 2.94 5.57 5.52
CA PHE A 57 2.17 6.81 5.69
C PHE A 57 2.43 7.52 7.03
N VAL A 58 2.73 6.76 8.09
CA VAL A 58 3.05 7.32 9.41
C VAL A 58 4.34 8.16 9.41
N VAL A 59 5.22 7.93 8.45
CA VAL A 59 6.48 8.67 8.23
C VAL A 59 6.29 9.73 7.15
N SER A 60 5.77 9.34 5.99
CA SER A 60 5.74 10.20 4.79
C SER A 60 4.57 11.17 4.75
N PHE A 61 3.46 10.85 5.42
CA PHE A 61 2.14 11.47 5.21
C PHE A 61 1.67 11.42 3.73
N ASN A 62 2.36 10.68 2.87
CA ASN A 62 2.08 10.57 1.45
C ASN A 62 1.08 9.44 1.21
N ASN A 63 -0.15 9.83 0.86
CA ASN A 63 -1.22 8.91 0.48
C ASN A 63 -1.55 8.97 -1.01
N ASN A 64 -0.65 9.50 -1.83
CA ASN A 64 -0.85 9.56 -3.28
C ASN A 64 -0.75 8.17 -3.91
N ALA A 65 -1.19 8.06 -5.16
CA ALA A 65 -1.13 6.82 -5.93
C ALA A 65 0.32 6.37 -6.15
N ASP A 66 1.24 7.30 -6.39
CA ASP A 66 2.66 7.01 -6.60
C ASP A 66 3.33 6.33 -5.40
N ASN A 67 2.77 6.43 -4.19
CA ASN A 67 3.29 5.75 -3.00
C ASN A 67 2.57 4.42 -2.70
N GLN A 68 1.74 3.93 -3.61
CA GLN A 68 0.93 2.73 -3.40
C GLN A 68 1.24 1.66 -4.44
N ILE A 69 1.34 0.41 -4.02
CA ILE A 69 1.53 -0.74 -4.90
C ILE A 69 0.47 -1.80 -4.59
N ILE A 70 -0.10 -2.40 -5.63
CA ILE A 70 -1.07 -3.49 -5.53
C ILE A 70 -0.34 -4.82 -5.65
N ILE A 71 -0.41 -5.64 -4.61
CA ILE A 71 0.33 -6.91 -4.53
C ILE A 71 -0.54 -8.03 -3.94
N CYS A 72 -0.16 -9.29 -4.21
CA CYS A 72 -0.84 -10.43 -3.61
C CYS A 72 -0.46 -10.58 -2.12
N PRO A 73 -1.25 -11.34 -1.33
CA PRO A 73 -0.96 -11.55 0.10
C PRO A 73 0.43 -12.13 0.36
N ASN A 74 0.96 -12.98 -0.54
CA ASN A 74 2.29 -13.57 -0.39
C ASN A 74 3.37 -12.47 -0.44
N HIS A 75 3.43 -11.70 -1.52
CA HIS A 75 4.36 -10.57 -1.66
C HIS A 75 4.16 -9.54 -0.55
N HIS A 76 2.91 -9.26 -0.17
CA HIS A 76 2.63 -8.32 0.90
C HIS A 76 3.23 -8.76 2.24
N ARG A 77 3.09 -10.03 2.61
CA ARG A 77 3.68 -10.57 3.84
C ARG A 77 5.20 -10.65 3.76
N ILE A 78 5.76 -11.03 2.61
CA ILE A 78 7.22 -11.06 2.37
C ILE A 78 7.82 -9.67 2.55
N ILE A 79 7.29 -8.64 1.87
CA ILE A 79 7.79 -7.27 1.97
C ILE A 79 7.70 -6.75 3.41
N HIS A 80 6.57 -6.99 4.10
CA HIS A 80 6.42 -6.58 5.49
C HIS A 80 7.46 -7.21 6.43
N LYS A 81 7.83 -8.48 6.20
CA LYS A 81 8.76 -9.24 7.05
C LYS A 81 10.22 -8.97 6.69
N ALA A 82 10.55 -9.00 5.41
CA ALA A 82 11.91 -8.86 4.91
C ALA A 82 12.37 -7.39 4.78
N LYS A 83 11.41 -6.45 4.79
CA LYS A 83 11.64 -5.00 4.69
C LYS A 83 12.64 -4.63 3.58
N PRO A 84 12.42 -5.08 2.32
CA PRO A 84 13.30 -4.73 1.22
C PRO A 84 13.34 -3.22 0.98
N VAL A 85 14.40 -2.76 0.33
CA VAL A 85 14.48 -1.39 -0.18
C VAL A 85 13.79 -1.33 -1.54
N PHE A 86 12.89 -0.37 -1.74
CA PHE A 86 12.31 -0.12 -3.06
C PHE A 86 13.21 0.82 -3.86
N ASP A 87 13.85 0.30 -4.90
CA ASP A 87 14.60 1.08 -5.88
C ASP A 87 13.62 1.67 -6.90
N ARG A 88 13.24 2.93 -6.66
CA ARG A 88 12.32 3.68 -7.53
C ARG A 88 12.83 3.81 -8.96
N LYS A 89 14.14 3.98 -9.15
CA LYS A 89 14.73 4.23 -10.47
C LYS A 89 14.59 3.00 -11.37
N ASN A 90 14.77 1.82 -10.79
CA ASN A 90 14.70 0.55 -11.51
C ASN A 90 13.36 -0.19 -11.31
N LEU A 91 12.43 0.40 -10.55
CA LEU A 91 11.14 -0.18 -10.19
C LEU A 91 11.27 -1.63 -9.70
N ARG A 92 12.07 -1.83 -8.64
CA ARG A 92 12.26 -3.15 -8.03
C ARG A 92 12.41 -3.11 -6.52
N PHE A 93 12.08 -4.22 -5.88
CA PHE A 93 12.44 -4.47 -4.49
C PHE A 93 13.78 -5.20 -4.43
N VAL A 94 14.70 -4.66 -3.63
CA VAL A 94 16.01 -5.26 -3.34
C VAL A 94 15.99 -5.80 -1.91
N TYR A 95 16.12 -7.11 -1.79
CA TYR A 95 16.09 -7.81 -0.51
C TYR A 95 17.50 -7.96 0.08
N HIS A 96 17.59 -8.04 1.40
CA HIS A 96 18.86 -8.17 2.13
C HIS A 96 19.65 -9.44 1.78
N ASN A 97 18.98 -10.48 1.28
CA ASN A 97 19.60 -11.72 0.83
C ASN A 97 20.04 -11.69 -0.66
N GLY A 98 19.99 -10.52 -1.32
CA GLY A 98 20.39 -10.35 -2.71
C GLY A 98 19.34 -10.72 -3.74
N ILE A 99 18.15 -11.18 -3.33
CA ILE A 99 17.02 -11.35 -4.25
C ILE A 99 16.55 -9.97 -4.71
N GLU A 100 16.21 -9.87 -6.00
CA GLU A 100 15.57 -8.70 -6.58
C GLU A 100 14.25 -9.10 -7.23
N GLU A 101 13.18 -8.34 -6.96
CA GLU A 101 11.87 -8.54 -7.59
C GLU A 101 11.45 -7.26 -8.30
N ASN A 102 11.33 -7.33 -9.63
CA ASN A 102 10.91 -6.21 -10.46
C ASN A 102 9.37 -6.04 -10.41
N ILE A 103 8.92 -4.80 -10.63
CA ILE A 103 7.53 -4.52 -10.96
C ILE A 103 7.28 -4.97 -12.40
N VAL A 104 6.47 -6.02 -12.57
CA VAL A 104 6.13 -6.57 -13.89
C VAL A 104 4.88 -5.92 -14.49
N LEU A 105 4.00 -5.35 -13.66
CA LEU A 105 2.85 -4.55 -14.10
C LEU A 105 2.99 -3.13 -13.57
N ASN A 106 3.28 -2.18 -14.47
CA ASN A 106 3.30 -0.77 -14.12
C ASN A 106 2.39 0.07 -15.02
N GLN A 107 1.45 0.77 -14.41
CA GLN A 107 0.58 1.75 -15.05
C GLN A 107 0.59 3.12 -14.32
N HIS A 108 1.29 3.25 -13.18
CA HIS A 108 1.25 4.50 -12.39
C HIS A 108 2.48 4.81 -11.50
N LEU A 109 3.42 3.86 -11.32
CA LEU A 109 4.58 3.99 -10.42
C LEU A 109 5.82 4.58 -11.09
#